data_AF-A0AAW9EX48-F1
#
_entry.id   AF-A0AAW9EX48-F1
#
_cell.length_a   1.000
_cell.length_b   1.000
_cell.length_c   1.000
_cell.angle_alpha   90.00
_cell.angle_beta   90.00
_cell.angle_gamma   90.00
#
_symmetry.space_group_name_H-M   'P 1'
#
loop_
_entity.id
_entity.type
_entity.pdbx_description
1 polymer ?
#
loop_
_entity_poly.entity_id
_entity_poly.type
_entity_poly.pdbx_seq_one_letter_code
_entity_poly.pdbx_strand_id
1 'polypeptide(L)' 'MKNALIPAGRCAVVRHHGSHDLLADCARALYRDWLPASGEELRDFPLFFHYHNFVHEVPTHELVTDIYLPLA' A
#
# COMPACT_ATOMS: atom_id res chain seq x y z
N MET A 1 -17.76 -1.47 -16.89
CA MET A 1 -16.81 -1.71 -15.78
C MET A 1 -15.93 -2.89 -16.18
N LYS A 2 -14.61 -2.73 -16.25
CA LYS A 2 -13.69 -3.85 -16.56
C LYS A 2 -13.09 -4.33 -15.25
N ASN A 3 -13.20 -5.63 -15.00
CA ASN A 3 -12.54 -6.25 -13.88
C ASN A 3 -11.04 -6.38 -14.18
N ALA A 4 -10.21 -6.30 -13.16
CA ALA A 4 -8.78 -6.58 -13.21
C ALA A 4 -8.44 -7.69 -12.20
N LEU A 5 -7.38 -8.43 -12.48
CA LEU A 5 -6.86 -9.48 -11.60
C LEU A 5 -5.59 -8.95 -10.90
N ILE A 6 -5.51 -9.14 -9.59
CA ILE A 6 -4.26 -8.98 -8.84
C ILE A 6 -3.58 -10.36 -8.78
N PRO A 7 -2.41 -10.55 -9.42
CA PRO A 7 -1.73 -11.84 -9.41
C PRO A 7 -1.30 -12.26 -8.00
N ALA A 8 -1.34 -13.56 -7.73
CA ALA A 8 -0.84 -14.10 -6.47
C ALA A 8 0.69 -13.88 -6.33
N GLY A 9 1.16 -13.68 -5.09
CA GLY A 9 2.58 -13.67 -4.77
C GLY A 9 2.92 -12.80 -3.57
N ARG A 10 4.23 -12.67 -3.30
CA ARG A 10 4.72 -11.93 -2.14
C ARG A 10 4.56 -10.44 -2.34
N CYS A 11 4.21 -9.75 -1.26
CA CYS A 11 4.15 -8.30 -1.20
C CYS A 11 4.78 -7.85 0.13
N ALA A 12 5.52 -6.75 0.10
CA ALA A 12 5.74 -5.96 1.30
C ALA A 12 4.47 -5.17 1.61
N VAL A 13 4.14 -5.02 2.89
CA VAL A 13 2.92 -4.34 3.33
C VAL A 13 3.25 -3.36 4.43
N VAL A 14 2.76 -2.13 4.28
CA VAL A 14 2.69 -1.17 5.39
C VAL A 14 1.23 -0.83 5.66
N ARG A 15 0.86 -0.82 6.93
CA ARG A 15 -0.46 -0.38 7.38
C ARG A 15 -0.37 1.08 7.82
N HIS A 16 -1.13 1.93 7.15
CA HIS A 16 -1.29 3.33 7.51
C HIS A 16 -2.55 3.53 8.34
N HIS A 17 -2.42 4.34 9.40
CA HIS A 17 -3.52 4.80 10.24
C HIS A 17 -3.63 6.31 10.11
N GLY A 18 -4.81 6.82 9.77
CA GLY A 18 -5.06 8.26 9.67
C GLY A 18 -5.37 8.75 8.26
N SER A 19 -5.17 10.06 8.03
CA SER A 19 -5.54 10.72 6.76
C SER A 19 -4.91 10.08 5.54
N HIS A 20 -5.69 9.97 4.45
CA HIS A 20 -5.20 9.50 3.15
C HIS A 20 -4.16 10.45 2.52
N ASP A 21 -4.05 11.69 3.00
CA ASP A 21 -3.06 12.67 2.53
C ASP A 21 -1.62 12.17 2.71
N LEU A 22 -1.39 11.29 3.68
CA LEU A 22 -0.06 10.74 4.00
C LEU A 22 0.28 9.45 3.24
N LEU A 23 -0.67 8.88 2.48
CA LEU A 23 -0.44 7.60 1.78
C LEU A 23 0.70 7.69 0.75
N ALA A 24 0.84 8.85 0.09
CA ALA A 24 1.91 9.07 -0.87
C ALA A 24 3.30 9.04 -0.19
N ASP A 25 3.40 9.58 1.03
CA ASP A 25 4.64 9.56 1.79
C ASP A 25 4.95 8.16 2.32
N CYS A 26 3.94 7.40 2.77
CA CYS A 26 4.10 5.99 3.14
C CYS A 26 4.58 5.14 1.94
N ALA A 27 3.98 5.32 0.76
CA ALA A 27 4.41 4.63 -0.45
C ALA A 27 5.84 5.04 -0.84
N ARG A 28 6.19 6.32 -0.71
CA ARG A 28 7.55 6.81 -0.96
C ARG A 28 8.57 6.18 -0.01
N ALA A 29 8.25 6.04 1.27
CA ALA A 29 9.12 5.41 2.25
C ALA A 29 9.36 3.92 1.94
N LEU A 30 8.34 3.20 1.45
CA LEU A 30 8.50 1.83 0.97
C LEU A 30 9.54 1.74 -0.16
N TYR A 31 9.45 2.61 -1.17
CA TYR A 31 10.39 2.61 -2.30
C TYR A 31 11.78 3.13 -1.95
N ARG A 32 11.87 4.18 -1.12
CA ARG A 32 13.12 4.90 -0.86
C ARG A 32 13.94 4.27 0.25
N ASP A 33 13.28 3.85 1.32
CA ASP A 33 13.94 3.50 2.56
C ASP A 33 13.87 1.99 2.80
N TRP A 34 12.67 1.41 2.73
CA TRP A 34 12.48 -0.01 3.03
C TRP A 34 13.03 -0.94 1.94
N LEU A 35 12.70 -0.70 0.67
CA LEU A 35 13.07 -1.59 -0.43
C LEU A 35 14.61 -1.73 -0.60
N PRO A 36 15.40 -0.65 -0.61
CA PRO A 36 16.86 -0.79 -0.71
C PRO A 36 17.49 -1.46 0.51
N ALA A 37 16.87 -1.31 1.68
CA ALA A 37 17.36 -1.91 2.94
C ALA A 37 16.96 -3.38 3.11
N SER A 38 15.85 -3.82 2.51
CA SER A 38 15.35 -5.20 2.64
C SER A 38 16.11 -6.19 1.76
N GLY A 39 16.75 -5.73 0.68
CA GLY A 39 17.38 -6.59 -0.31
C GLY A 39 16.39 -7.35 -1.19
N GLU A 40 15.11 -7.00 -1.13
CA GLU A 40 14.07 -7.57 -2.00
C GLU A 40 14.05 -6.85 -3.36
N GLU A 41 13.52 -7.53 -4.38
CA GLU A 41 13.34 -6.98 -5.72
C GLU A 41 11.87 -6.72 -6.03
N LEU A 42 11.62 -5.69 -6.86
CA LEU A 42 10.27 -5.37 -7.31
C LEU A 42 9.78 -6.36 -8.36
N ARG A 43 8.51 -6.73 -8.25
CA ARG A 43 7.79 -7.38 -9.34
C ARG A 43 7.33 -6.34 -10.35
N ASP A 44 7.18 -6.76 -11.61
CA ASP A 44 6.48 -6.00 -12.65
C ASP A 44 4.95 -5.99 -12.42
N PHE A 45 4.53 -5.33 -11.33
CA PHE A 45 3.13 -5.08 -11.01
C PHE A 45 3.03 -3.79 -10.18
N PRO A 46 2.01 -2.94 -10.41
CA PRO A 46 1.86 -1.70 -9.66
C PRO A 46 1.60 -1.97 -8.17
N LEU A 47 2.05 -1.04 -7.33
CA LEU A 47 1.59 -0.93 -5.95
C LEU A 47 0.07 -0.69 -5.92
N PHE A 48 -0.59 -1.23 -4.91
CA PHE A 48 -2.03 -1.10 -4.75
C PHE A 48 -2.43 -0.87 -3.29
N PHE A 49 -3.60 -0.27 -3.10
CA PHE A 49 -4.14 0.11 -1.80
C PHE A 49 -5.34 -0.76 -1.44
N HIS A 50 -5.40 -1.18 -0.19
CA HIS A 50 -6.58 -1.82 0.40
C HIS A 50 -7.11 -0.92 1.53
N TYR A 51 -8.19 -0.21 1.24
CA TYR A 51 -8.91 0.62 2.20
C TYR A 51 -9.84 -0.28 3.03
N HIS A 52 -9.61 -0.36 4.33
CA HIS A 52 -10.40 -1.23 5.23
C HIS A 52 -11.71 -0.58 5.67
N ASN A 53 -11.76 0.75 5.66
CA ASN A 53 -12.92 1.55 6.02
C ASN A 53 -13.03 2.80 5.13
N PHE A 54 -14.17 3.47 5.18
CA PHE A 54 -14.47 4.60 4.30
C PHE A 54 -14.38 5.95 5.02
N VAL A 55 -13.84 6.95 4.31
CA VAL A 55 -13.69 8.34 4.77
C VAL A 55 -15.00 9.02 5.21
N HIS A 56 -16.14 8.48 4.80
CA HIS A 56 -17.47 8.98 5.18
C HIS A 56 -18.13 8.17 6.32
N GLU A 57 -17.52 7.07 6.75
CA GLU A 57 -18.06 6.18 7.78
C GLU A 57 -17.35 6.35 9.13
N VAL A 58 -16.06 6.68 9.11
CA VAL A 58 -15.25 6.81 10.32
C VAL A 58 -14.51 8.15 10.37
N PRO A 59 -14.20 8.67 11.57
CA PRO A 59 -13.31 9.82 11.72
C PRO A 59 -11.94 9.56 11.08
N THR A 60 -11.28 10.62 10.62
CA THR A 60 -9.98 10.54 9.91
C THR A 60 -8.91 9.74 10.66
N HIS A 61 -8.85 9.85 11.99
CA HIS A 61 -7.84 9.16 12.80
C HIS A 61 -8.10 7.64 12.94
N GLU A 62 -9.29 7.18 12.59
CA GLU A 62 -9.67 5.76 12.57
C GLU A 62 -9.53 5.14 11.18
N LEU A 63 -9.18 5.93 10.15
CA LEU A 63 -8.96 5.39 8.81
C LEU A 63 -7.80 4.42 8.78
N VAL A 64 -7.99 3.28 8.11
CA VAL A 64 -6.97 2.23 7.96
C VAL A 64 -6.82 1.87 6.49
N THR A 65 -5.59 1.99 5.99
CA THR A 65 -5.24 1.62 4.61
C THR A 65 -3.98 0.79 4.60
N ASP A 66 -4.04 -0.39 3.99
CA ASP A 66 -2.85 -1.16 3.68
C ASP A 66 -2.31 -0.77 2.30
N ILE A 67 -0.99 -0.62 2.22
CA ILE A 67 -0.27 -0.32 0.99
C ILE A 67 0.59 -1.54 0.65
N TYR A 68 0.31 -2.18 -0.48
CA TYR A 68 0.98 -3.38 -0.93
C TYR A 68 2.00 -3.05 -2.02
N LEU A 69 3.26 -3.43 -1.79
CA LEU A 69 4.33 -3.36 -2.77
C LEU A 69 4.68 -4.78 -3.27
N PRO A 70 4.32 -5.15 -4.51
CA PRO A 70 4.60 -6.46 -5.07
C PRO A 70 6.10 -6.76 -5.20
N LEU A 71 6.52 -7.95 -4.75
CA LEU A 71 7.91 -8.40 -4.75
C LEU A 71 8.12 -9.56 -5.73
N ALA A 72 9.35 -9.70 -6.23
CA ALA A 72 9.78 -10.81 -7.11
C ALA A 72 9.68 -12.17 -6.42
#